data_AF-A0A0C5XLJ3-F1
#
_entry.id   AF-A0A0C5XLJ3-F1
#
_cell.length_a   1.000
_cell.length_b   1.000
_cell.length_c   1.000
_cell.angle_alpha   90.00
_cell.angle_beta   90.00
_cell.angle_gamma   90.00
#
_symmetry.space_group_name_H-M   'P 1'
#
loop_
_entity.id
_entity.type
_entity.pdbx_description
1 polymer ?
#
loop_
_entity_poly.entity_id
_entity_poly.type
_entity_poly.pdbx_seq_one_letter_code
_entity_poly.pdbx_strand_id
1 'polypeptide(L)'
;MIRDVLARQEQVPEHHQLLWGRFLTVLEQRGSDGRSLVLCAVLANFVALVVFDDPDDLAAAAGLGERLGADRVGRLQHRVARMLETRADLPWTTAVARRLLAPMLAQRTADGDGEGTGAGTGDGEGDDVVAGCLELGRELLFQPIDPQPVGVAVDEVVPIDSADELVTLLEQGSLVEWRRHLQRLATSPWGPYAESISELADAADRPAIHTVLAWCRAWGHDREREQIARHVQHLVAVSGVSQRQFAARIGTSPSRLSSYIRGSVTPSAALFLRIQRASRALQVPAAAAGPAPSSQGA
;
A
#
# COMPACT_ATOMS: atom_id res chain seq x y z
N MET A 1 19.48 -12.58 12.15
CA MET A 1 18.36 -12.98 11.27
C MET A 1 18.76 -14.06 10.26
N ILE A 2 19.54 -13.79 9.19
CA ILE A 2 19.84 -14.81 8.15
C ILE A 2 20.49 -16.06 8.77
N ARG A 3 21.51 -15.88 9.61
CA ARG A 3 22.19 -16.96 10.32
C ARG A 3 21.23 -17.77 11.20
N ASP A 4 20.35 -17.08 11.93
CA ASP A 4 19.41 -17.69 12.87
C ASP A 4 18.36 -18.54 12.13
N VAL A 5 17.91 -18.07 10.96
CA VAL A 5 17.03 -18.87 10.08
C VAL A 5 17.77 -20.10 9.57
N LEU A 6 18.99 -19.95 9.04
CA LEU A 6 19.78 -21.08 8.53
C LEU A 6 20.11 -22.12 9.60
N ALA A 7 20.32 -21.70 10.85
CA ALA A 7 20.56 -22.60 11.98
C ALA A 7 19.36 -23.54 12.25
N ARG A 8 18.15 -23.17 11.82
CA ARG A 8 16.93 -23.98 11.96
C ARG A 8 16.68 -24.92 10.79
N GLN A 9 17.66 -25.16 9.90
CA GLN A 9 17.50 -26.02 8.71
C GLN A 9 16.97 -27.43 9.05
N GLU A 10 17.40 -28.02 10.16
CA GLU A 10 16.98 -29.36 10.57
C GLU A 10 15.52 -29.41 11.04
N GLN A 11 14.92 -28.25 11.33
CA GLN A 11 13.53 -28.12 11.79
C GLN A 11 12.55 -27.91 10.63
N VAL A 12 13.03 -27.85 9.38
CA VAL A 12 12.21 -27.57 8.19
C VAL A 12 11.30 -28.77 7.87
N PRO A 13 9.96 -28.61 7.94
CA PRO A 13 9.03 -29.69 7.60
C PRO A 13 9.17 -30.15 6.14
N GLU A 14 8.88 -31.43 5.88
CA GLU A 14 8.99 -32.02 4.54
C GLU A 14 8.22 -31.24 3.46
N HIS A 15 7.02 -30.76 3.77
CA HIS A 15 6.18 -30.00 2.85
C HIS A 15 6.74 -28.60 2.50
N HIS A 16 7.74 -28.11 3.24
CA HIS A 16 8.44 -26.85 2.99
C HIS A 16 9.83 -27.01 2.37
N GLN A 17 10.29 -28.23 2.08
CA GLN A 17 11.62 -28.48 1.49
C GLN A 17 11.83 -27.79 0.14
N LEU A 18 10.79 -27.69 -0.69
CA LEU A 18 10.87 -26.97 -1.97
C LEU A 18 11.12 -25.46 -1.77
N LEU A 19 10.39 -24.84 -0.82
CA LEU A 19 10.59 -23.44 -0.45
C LEU A 19 12.01 -23.23 0.07
N TRP A 20 12.47 -24.11 0.95
CA TRP A 20 13.81 -24.04 1.53
C TRP A 20 14.91 -24.13 0.48
N GLY A 21 14.81 -25.06 -0.48
CA GLY A 21 15.78 -25.16 -1.57
C GLY A 21 15.81 -23.90 -2.45
N ARG A 22 14.66 -23.29 -2.75
CA ARG A 22 14.58 -22.01 -3.49
C ARG A 22 15.21 -20.87 -2.69
N PHE A 23 14.97 -20.84 -1.38
CA PHE A 23 15.55 -19.86 -0.47
C PHE A 23 17.09 -19.91 -0.48
N LEU A 24 17.68 -21.10 -0.31
CA LEU A 24 19.14 -21.27 -0.36
C LEU A 24 19.72 -20.85 -1.72
N THR A 25 19.08 -21.28 -2.82
CA THR A 25 19.50 -20.89 -4.18
C THR A 25 19.51 -19.37 -4.36
N VAL A 26 18.47 -18.68 -3.87
CA VAL A 26 18.40 -17.22 -3.94
C VAL A 26 19.49 -16.57 -3.09
N LEU A 27 19.77 -17.10 -1.89
CA LEU A 27 20.83 -16.57 -1.03
C LEU A 27 22.21 -16.71 -1.67
N GLU A 28 22.53 -17.88 -2.23
CA GLU A 28 23.82 -18.15 -2.89
C GLU A 28 24.07 -17.26 -4.10
N GLN A 29 23.02 -16.98 -4.88
CA GLN A 29 23.11 -16.10 -6.06
C GLN A 29 23.31 -14.62 -5.69
N ARG A 30 23.06 -14.23 -4.45
CA ARG A 30 23.15 -12.83 -4.01
C ARG A 30 24.49 -12.58 -3.34
N GLY A 31 25.21 -11.58 -3.84
CA GLY A 31 26.48 -11.14 -3.27
C GLY A 31 26.32 -10.44 -1.91
N SER A 32 27.44 -9.96 -1.36
CA SER A 32 27.54 -9.37 -0.02
C SER A 32 27.38 -7.84 0.06
N ASP A 33 26.83 -7.20 -0.99
CA ASP A 33 26.62 -5.75 -0.95
C ASP A 33 25.45 -5.35 -0.02
N GLY A 34 25.47 -4.11 0.48
CA GLY A 34 24.51 -3.66 1.49
C GLY A 34 23.04 -3.71 1.04
N ARG A 35 22.76 -3.56 -0.26
CA ARG A 35 21.40 -3.71 -0.81
C ARG A 35 20.96 -5.17 -0.84
N SER A 36 21.87 -6.09 -1.16
CA SER A 36 21.60 -7.53 -1.12
C SER A 36 21.37 -7.99 0.31
N LEU A 37 22.10 -7.45 1.29
CA LEU A 37 21.90 -7.81 2.70
C LEU A 37 20.49 -7.49 3.22
N VAL A 38 19.94 -6.32 2.88
CA VAL A 38 18.56 -5.96 3.27
C VAL A 38 17.53 -6.89 2.62
N LEU A 39 17.68 -7.16 1.32
CA LEU A 39 16.79 -8.09 0.62
C LEU A 39 16.89 -9.50 1.21
N CYS A 40 18.11 -9.98 1.51
CA CYS A 40 18.34 -11.29 2.10
C CYS A 40 17.79 -11.40 3.53
N ALA A 41 17.81 -10.31 4.31
CA ALA A 41 17.16 -10.26 5.62
C ALA A 41 15.63 -10.39 5.51
N VAL A 42 15.00 -9.60 4.62
CA VAL A 42 13.56 -9.71 4.36
C VAL A 42 13.20 -11.08 3.80
N LEU A 43 14.05 -11.64 2.93
CA LEU A 43 13.91 -13.00 2.40
C LEU A 43 13.93 -14.06 3.52
N ALA A 44 14.93 -13.99 4.40
CA ALA A 44 15.05 -14.93 5.51
C ALA A 44 13.85 -14.85 6.46
N ASN A 45 13.42 -13.63 6.82
CA ASN A 45 12.23 -13.44 7.65
C ASN A 45 10.95 -13.91 6.93
N PHE A 46 10.77 -13.65 5.64
CA PHE A 46 9.63 -14.16 4.87
C PHE A 46 9.57 -15.69 4.92
N VAL A 47 10.69 -16.36 4.68
CA VAL A 47 10.76 -17.84 4.75
C VAL A 47 10.48 -18.32 6.16
N ALA A 48 11.00 -17.66 7.18
CA ALA A 48 10.77 -18.03 8.58
C ALA A 48 9.28 -17.91 8.97
N LEU A 49 8.65 -16.80 8.58
CA LEU A 49 7.22 -16.57 8.71
C LEU A 49 6.39 -17.57 7.91
N VAL A 50 6.93 -18.27 6.91
CA VAL A 50 6.20 -19.34 6.19
C VAL A 50 6.40 -20.69 6.88
N VAL A 51 7.63 -21.00 7.28
CA VAL A 51 8.06 -22.34 7.70
C VAL A 51 7.85 -22.60 9.18
N PHE A 52 8.11 -21.62 10.05
CA PHE A 52 8.24 -21.87 11.50
C PHE A 52 7.07 -21.35 12.33
N ASP A 53 6.39 -20.29 11.89
CA ASP A 53 5.24 -19.71 12.62
C ASP A 53 5.54 -19.30 14.06
N ASP A 54 6.78 -18.85 14.31
CA ASP A 54 7.27 -18.52 15.64
C ASP A 54 6.98 -17.04 15.98
N PRO A 55 6.50 -16.71 17.20
CA PRO A 55 6.41 -15.33 17.69
C PRO A 55 7.70 -14.51 17.48
N ASP A 56 8.88 -15.13 17.60
CA ASP A 56 10.16 -14.45 17.37
C ASP A 56 10.32 -13.99 15.91
N ASP A 57 9.74 -14.71 14.95
CA ASP A 57 9.77 -14.34 13.54
C ASP A 57 8.81 -13.17 13.25
N LEU A 58 7.70 -13.06 13.98
CA LEU A 58 6.79 -11.90 13.95
C LEU A 58 7.48 -10.66 14.54
N ALA A 59 8.13 -10.79 15.70
CA ALA A 59 8.91 -9.71 16.29
C ALA A 59 10.07 -9.27 15.37
N ALA A 60 10.74 -10.22 14.73
CA ALA A 60 11.75 -9.95 13.73
C ALA A 60 11.20 -9.19 12.50
N ALA A 61 9.97 -9.50 12.08
CA ALA A 61 9.28 -8.78 11.01
C ALA A 61 8.97 -7.34 11.44
N ALA A 62 8.33 -7.14 12.60
CA ALA A 62 8.03 -5.82 13.14
C ALA A 62 9.29 -4.94 13.25
N GLY A 63 10.40 -5.50 13.77
CA GLY A 63 11.68 -4.80 13.84
C GLY A 63 12.30 -4.47 12.48
N LEU A 64 12.03 -5.23 11.40
CA LEU A 64 12.39 -4.82 10.04
C LEU A 64 11.57 -3.61 9.59
N GLY A 65 10.27 -3.60 9.91
CA GLY A 65 9.36 -2.48 9.64
C GLY A 65 9.85 -1.19 10.29
N GLU A 66 10.21 -1.24 11.57
CA GLU A 66 10.73 -0.10 12.32
C GLU A 66 12.02 0.46 11.72
N ARG A 67 13.00 -0.40 11.39
CA ARG A 67 14.31 0.01 10.88
C ARG A 67 14.29 0.51 9.43
N LEU A 68 13.41 -0.03 8.59
CA LEU A 68 13.45 0.18 7.13
C LEU A 68 12.23 0.94 6.59
N GLY A 69 11.19 1.10 7.40
CA GLY A 69 9.86 1.57 7.01
C GLY A 69 8.98 0.43 6.48
N ALA A 70 7.76 0.31 6.98
CA ALA A 70 6.82 -0.76 6.63
C ALA A 70 6.55 -0.85 5.12
N ASP A 71 6.30 0.29 4.45
CA ASP A 71 6.06 0.36 3.00
C ASP A 71 7.23 -0.22 2.18
N ARG A 72 8.48 0.04 2.63
CA ARG A 72 9.66 -0.53 2.00
C ARG A 72 9.76 -2.04 2.23
N VAL A 73 9.46 -2.51 3.44
CA VAL A 73 9.46 -3.94 3.75
C VAL A 73 8.37 -4.67 2.98
N GLY A 74 7.14 -4.15 2.91
CA GLY A 74 6.04 -4.72 2.13
C GLY A 74 6.38 -4.88 0.64
N ARG A 75 7.01 -3.87 0.03
CA ARG A 75 7.54 -3.99 -1.35
C ARG A 75 8.61 -5.06 -1.49
N LEU A 76 9.52 -5.16 -0.52
CA LEU A 76 10.57 -6.18 -0.54
C LEU A 76 10.01 -7.59 -0.33
N GLN A 77 9.02 -7.76 0.56
CA GLN A 77 8.29 -9.01 0.77
C GLN A 77 7.56 -9.43 -0.51
N HIS A 78 6.83 -8.52 -1.17
CA HIS A 78 6.20 -8.80 -2.46
C HIS A 78 7.23 -9.21 -3.52
N ARG A 79 8.39 -8.53 -3.57
CA ARG A 79 9.48 -8.89 -4.48
C ARG A 79 10.07 -10.26 -4.18
N VAL A 80 10.31 -10.58 -2.91
CA VAL A 80 10.80 -11.87 -2.43
C VAL A 80 9.82 -12.98 -2.78
N ALA A 81 8.53 -12.78 -2.52
CA ALA A 81 7.48 -13.71 -2.87
C ALA A 81 7.55 -14.09 -4.35
N ARG A 82 7.70 -13.11 -5.25
CA ARG A 82 7.86 -13.38 -6.70
C ARG A 82 9.13 -14.14 -7.08
N MET A 83 10.16 -14.14 -6.22
CA MET A 83 11.38 -14.93 -6.45
C MET A 83 11.21 -16.37 -5.99
N LEU A 84 10.40 -16.60 -4.96
CA LEU A 84 10.19 -17.91 -4.36
C LEU A 84 8.98 -18.63 -4.96
N GLU A 85 7.89 -17.92 -5.20
CA GLU A 85 6.59 -18.47 -5.57
C GLU A 85 6.40 -18.52 -7.09
N THR A 86 5.97 -19.69 -7.56
CA THR A 86 5.67 -19.93 -8.98
C THR A 86 4.18 -20.12 -9.24
N ARG A 87 3.37 -20.33 -8.20
CA ARG A 87 1.93 -20.52 -8.33
C ARG A 87 1.21 -19.18 -8.37
N ALA A 88 0.14 -19.11 -9.16
CA ALA A 88 -0.62 -17.87 -9.35
C ALA A 88 -1.43 -17.45 -8.12
N ASP A 89 -1.80 -18.39 -7.24
CA ASP A 89 -2.58 -18.16 -6.02
C ASP A 89 -1.75 -17.68 -4.82
N LEU A 90 -0.42 -17.59 -4.98
CA LEU A 90 0.52 -17.08 -3.97
C LEU A 90 0.33 -17.70 -2.56
N PRO A 91 0.47 -19.03 -2.40
CA PRO A 91 0.16 -19.69 -1.14
C PRO A 91 1.09 -19.30 0.01
N TRP A 92 2.38 -19.02 -0.25
CA TRP A 92 3.31 -18.62 0.81
C TRP A 92 3.10 -17.17 1.19
N THR A 93 2.83 -16.29 0.22
CA THR A 93 2.46 -14.90 0.54
C THR A 93 1.14 -14.84 1.30
N THR A 94 0.17 -15.71 0.97
CA THR A 94 -1.09 -15.83 1.71
C THR A 94 -0.86 -16.25 3.15
N ALA A 95 0.01 -17.24 3.40
CA ALA A 95 0.37 -17.65 4.76
C ALA A 95 1.00 -16.50 5.56
N VAL A 96 1.95 -15.76 4.95
CA VAL A 96 2.59 -14.60 5.58
C VAL A 96 1.56 -13.50 5.89
N ALA A 97 0.69 -13.16 4.94
CA ALA A 97 -0.35 -12.15 5.14
C ALA A 97 -1.30 -12.55 6.28
N ARG A 98 -1.76 -13.82 6.32
CA ARG A 98 -2.60 -14.33 7.40
C ARG A 98 -1.93 -14.22 8.77
N ARG A 99 -0.65 -14.55 8.88
CA ARG A 99 0.12 -14.44 10.12
C ARG A 99 0.27 -13.00 10.59
N LEU A 100 0.64 -12.10 9.69
CA LEU A 100 0.78 -10.66 10.00
C LEU A 100 -0.56 -10.02 10.39
N LEU A 101 -1.66 -10.49 9.83
CA LEU A 101 -3.01 -9.96 10.07
C LEU A 101 -3.81 -10.75 11.11
N ALA A 102 -3.27 -11.84 11.66
CA ALA A 102 -3.99 -12.76 12.54
C ALA A 102 -4.66 -12.04 13.73
N PRO A 103 -3.99 -11.10 14.44
CA PRO A 103 -4.62 -10.39 15.54
C PRO A 103 -5.88 -9.62 15.13
N MET A 104 -5.89 -9.04 13.93
CA MET A 104 -7.05 -8.32 13.40
C MET A 104 -8.13 -9.29 12.93
N LEU A 105 -7.76 -10.35 12.20
CA LEU A 105 -8.71 -11.33 11.66
C LEU A 105 -9.44 -12.14 12.75
N ALA A 106 -8.80 -12.32 13.90
CA ALA A 106 -9.38 -13.00 15.06
C ALA A 106 -10.39 -12.13 15.85
N GLN A 107 -10.41 -10.82 15.62
CA GLN A 107 -11.33 -9.91 16.32
C GLN A 107 -12.78 -10.24 15.99
N ARG A 108 -13.60 -10.20 17.04
CA ARG A 108 -15.07 -10.24 17.02
C ARG A 108 -15.57 -8.99 17.73
N THR A 109 -16.76 -8.52 17.40
CA THR A 109 -17.30 -7.25 17.94
C THR A 109 -17.37 -7.23 19.45
N ALA A 110 -17.36 -8.40 20.10
CA ALA A 110 -17.54 -8.61 21.53
C ALA A 110 -18.89 -8.07 22.01
N ASP A 111 -19.70 -8.96 22.58
CA ASP A 111 -21.01 -8.63 23.15
C ASP A 111 -20.92 -7.38 24.02
N GLY A 112 -21.88 -6.47 23.82
CA GLY A 112 -22.03 -5.30 24.68
C GLY A 112 -22.02 -5.67 26.16
N ASP A 113 -21.52 -4.73 26.95
CA ASP A 113 -21.57 -4.68 28.42
C ASP A 113 -20.48 -5.48 29.17
N GLY A 114 -19.31 -4.86 29.26
CA GLY A 114 -18.31 -5.14 30.27
C GLY A 114 -17.59 -3.86 30.66
N GLU A 115 -18.09 -3.21 31.72
CA GLU A 115 -17.47 -2.09 32.42
C GLU A 115 -15.96 -2.27 32.60
N GLY A 116 -15.24 -1.15 32.48
CA GLY A 116 -13.78 -1.14 32.58
C GLY A 116 -13.25 -1.76 33.86
N THR A 117 -12.25 -2.61 33.74
CA THR A 117 -11.15 -2.69 34.70
C THR A 117 -9.99 -3.44 34.05
N GLY A 118 -9.02 -2.68 33.58
CA GLY A 118 -7.81 -3.20 32.96
C GLY A 118 -6.76 -2.12 32.85
N ALA A 119 -6.43 -1.46 33.97
CA ALA A 119 -5.09 -0.92 34.16
C ALA A 119 -4.13 -2.12 34.17
N GLY A 120 -3.88 -2.68 32.99
CA GLY A 120 -2.88 -3.70 32.76
C GLY A 120 -1.69 -3.00 32.13
N THR A 121 -0.59 -2.95 32.87
CA THR A 121 0.76 -2.93 32.32
C THR A 121 0.97 -4.18 31.45
N GLY A 122 0.23 -4.29 30.35
CA GLY A 122 0.48 -5.26 29.29
C GLY A 122 1.80 -4.87 28.65
N ASP A 123 2.66 -5.86 28.43
CA ASP A 123 4.00 -5.69 27.88
C ASP A 123 3.96 -4.83 26.61
N GLY A 124 4.30 -3.54 26.72
CA GLY A 124 4.20 -2.59 25.59
C GLY A 124 5.01 -3.04 24.36
N GLU A 125 6.03 -3.86 24.58
CA GLU A 125 6.78 -4.53 23.52
C GLU A 125 5.92 -5.49 22.69
N GLY A 126 4.98 -6.22 23.30
CA GLY A 126 4.05 -7.09 22.60
C GLY A 126 3.04 -6.30 21.73
N ASP A 127 2.51 -5.20 22.26
CA ASP A 127 1.58 -4.33 21.53
C ASP A 127 2.28 -3.65 20.33
N ASP A 128 3.54 -3.21 20.51
CA ASP A 128 4.34 -2.64 19.43
C ASP A 128 4.63 -3.65 18.32
N VAL A 129 4.91 -4.92 18.68
CA VAL A 129 5.09 -6.00 17.70
C VAL A 129 3.79 -6.25 16.92
N VAL A 130 2.64 -6.32 17.61
CA VAL A 130 1.33 -6.49 16.95
C VAL A 130 1.06 -5.34 15.99
N ALA A 131 1.26 -4.10 16.42
CA ALA A 131 1.08 -2.92 15.57
C ALA A 131 1.99 -2.96 14.34
N GLY A 132 3.28 -3.32 14.52
CA GLY A 132 4.24 -3.47 13.43
C GLY A 132 3.85 -4.58 12.45
N CYS A 133 3.37 -5.73 12.93
CA CYS A 133 2.89 -6.82 12.08
C CYS A 133 1.65 -6.40 11.27
N LEU A 134 0.68 -5.73 11.90
CA LEU A 134 -0.51 -5.23 11.21
C LEU A 134 -0.15 -4.22 10.13
N GLU A 135 0.81 -3.32 10.40
CA GLU A 135 1.30 -2.38 9.40
C GLU A 135 1.93 -3.11 8.21
N LEU A 136 2.80 -4.09 8.44
CA LEU A 136 3.40 -4.90 7.37
C LEU A 136 2.35 -5.71 6.59
N GLY A 137 1.35 -6.26 7.28
CA GLY A 137 0.24 -6.98 6.66
C GLY A 137 -0.57 -6.07 5.74
N ARG A 138 -0.87 -4.84 6.18
CA ARG A 138 -1.51 -3.79 5.36
C ARG A 138 -0.65 -3.49 4.13
N GLU A 139 0.63 -3.21 4.31
CA GLU A 139 1.52 -2.88 3.18
C GLU A 139 1.58 -4.03 2.18
N LEU A 140 1.66 -5.28 2.64
CA LEU A 140 1.66 -6.46 1.76
C LEU A 140 0.32 -6.65 1.02
N LEU A 141 -0.81 -6.42 1.68
CA LEU A 141 -2.15 -6.44 1.07
C LEU A 141 -2.25 -5.47 -0.11
N PHE A 142 -1.76 -4.24 0.06
CA PHE A 142 -1.87 -3.18 -0.96
C PHE A 142 -0.83 -3.28 -2.10
N GLN A 143 0.14 -4.19 -2.05
CA GLN A 143 0.99 -4.50 -3.22
C GLN A 143 0.32 -5.53 -4.13
N PRO A 144 0.29 -5.43 -5.47
CA PRO A 144 0.76 -4.35 -6.31
C PRO A 144 -0.43 -3.47 -6.78
N ILE A 145 -1.34 -3.06 -5.89
CA ILE A 145 -2.52 -2.28 -6.29
C ILE A 145 -2.05 -1.03 -7.05
N ASP A 146 -2.24 -1.05 -8.37
CA ASP A 146 -1.72 -0.03 -9.26
C ASP A 146 -2.55 1.26 -9.11
N PRO A 147 -1.91 2.42 -8.88
CA PRO A 147 -2.58 3.73 -8.85
C PRO A 147 -3.23 4.17 -10.18
N GLN A 148 -3.01 3.48 -11.30
CA GLN A 148 -3.63 3.79 -12.59
C GLN A 148 -4.08 2.49 -13.28
N PRO A 149 -5.37 2.11 -13.23
CA PRO A 149 -5.86 1.13 -14.19
C PRO A 149 -5.89 1.80 -15.56
N VAL A 150 -4.80 1.69 -16.32
CA VAL A 150 -4.84 2.00 -17.76
C VAL A 150 -5.66 0.89 -18.40
N GLY A 151 -6.97 1.11 -18.52
CA GLY A 151 -7.84 0.33 -19.40
C GLY A 151 -7.98 -1.17 -19.10
N VAL A 152 -7.57 -1.64 -17.92
CA VAL A 152 -7.90 -2.99 -17.49
C VAL A 152 -9.33 -2.94 -16.98
N ALA A 153 -10.27 -3.46 -17.77
CA ALA A 153 -11.59 -3.81 -17.27
C ALA A 153 -11.37 -4.55 -15.96
N VAL A 154 -11.93 -4.04 -14.85
CA VAL A 154 -11.95 -4.77 -13.59
C VAL A 154 -12.54 -6.12 -13.97
N ASP A 155 -11.70 -7.16 -14.04
CA ASP A 155 -12.15 -8.53 -14.23
C ASP A 155 -13.31 -8.69 -13.26
N GLU A 156 -14.48 -9.07 -13.77
CA GLU A 156 -15.77 -8.90 -13.11
C GLU A 156 -15.75 -9.67 -11.77
N VAL A 157 -15.26 -9.02 -10.72
CA VAL A 157 -15.10 -9.61 -9.40
C VAL A 157 -16.51 -9.93 -8.97
N VAL A 158 -16.83 -11.21 -8.91
CA VAL A 158 -18.12 -11.69 -8.43
C VAL A 158 -18.36 -11.01 -7.09
N PRO A 159 -19.43 -10.20 -6.95
CA PRO A 159 -19.73 -9.55 -5.69
C PRO A 159 -19.91 -10.61 -4.61
N ILE A 160 -19.57 -10.24 -3.38
CA ILE A 160 -19.87 -11.05 -2.21
C ILE A 160 -21.28 -10.65 -1.82
N ASP A 161 -22.21 -11.61 -1.84
CA ASP A 161 -23.63 -11.33 -1.66
C ASP A 161 -24.15 -11.90 -0.32
N SER A 162 -23.31 -12.60 0.45
CA SER A 162 -23.68 -13.15 1.75
C SER A 162 -22.57 -13.10 2.81
N ALA A 163 -22.98 -13.16 4.08
CA ALA A 163 -22.06 -13.21 5.22
C ALA A 163 -21.20 -14.48 5.20
N ASP A 164 -21.75 -15.62 4.75
CA ASP A 164 -21.04 -16.89 4.64
C ASP A 164 -19.94 -16.83 3.57
N GLU A 165 -20.20 -16.18 2.43
CA GLU A 165 -19.18 -15.94 1.40
C GLU A 165 -18.06 -15.04 1.92
N LEU A 166 -18.40 -13.99 2.68
CA LEU A 166 -17.42 -13.10 3.31
C LEU A 166 -16.53 -13.87 4.30
N VAL A 167 -17.12 -14.70 5.16
CA VAL A 167 -16.38 -15.55 6.09
C VAL A 167 -15.49 -16.54 5.35
N THR A 168 -16.02 -17.18 4.31
CA THR A 168 -15.26 -18.13 3.47
C THR A 168 -14.07 -17.44 2.83
N LEU A 169 -14.25 -16.23 2.29
CA LEU A 169 -13.15 -15.43 1.75
C LEU A 169 -12.07 -15.15 2.81
N LEU A 170 -12.46 -14.76 4.02
CA LEU A 170 -11.51 -14.44 5.09
C LEU A 170 -10.74 -15.67 5.61
N GLU A 171 -11.39 -16.83 5.69
CA GLU A 171 -10.80 -18.03 6.28
C GLU A 171 -10.03 -18.87 5.24
N GLN A 172 -10.54 -18.94 4.01
CA GLN A 172 -10.07 -19.86 2.99
C GLN A 172 -9.49 -19.15 1.77
N GLY A 173 -9.87 -17.88 1.52
CA GLY A 173 -9.43 -17.11 0.36
C GLY A 173 -7.93 -16.84 0.32
N SER A 174 -7.40 -16.85 -0.89
CA SER A 174 -6.03 -16.47 -1.20
C SER A 174 -5.80 -14.96 -1.12
N LEU A 175 -4.56 -14.54 -0.94
CA LEU A 175 -4.19 -13.12 -0.99
C LEU A 175 -4.54 -12.48 -2.35
N VAL A 176 -4.55 -13.26 -3.43
CA VAL A 176 -4.94 -12.78 -4.76
C VAL A 176 -6.43 -12.46 -4.81
N GLU A 177 -7.27 -13.31 -4.24
CA GLU A 177 -8.71 -13.05 -4.12
C GLU A 177 -8.99 -11.85 -3.21
N TRP A 178 -8.31 -11.77 -2.06
CA TRP A 178 -8.39 -10.60 -1.18
C TRP A 178 -8.04 -9.31 -1.93
N ARG A 179 -6.98 -9.32 -2.74
CA ARG A 179 -6.55 -8.16 -3.54
C ARG A 179 -7.57 -7.75 -4.60
N ARG A 180 -8.29 -8.69 -5.22
CA ARG A 180 -9.36 -8.37 -6.19
C ARG A 180 -10.48 -7.57 -5.53
N HIS A 181 -10.97 -8.04 -4.38
CA HIS A 181 -11.99 -7.32 -3.61
C HIS A 181 -11.45 -6.01 -3.06
N LEU A 182 -10.21 -6.00 -2.53
CA LEU A 182 -9.54 -4.80 -2.03
C LEU A 182 -9.38 -3.74 -3.12
N GLN A 183 -9.05 -4.12 -4.36
CA GLN A 183 -8.95 -3.19 -5.49
C GLN A 183 -10.31 -2.57 -5.83
N ARG A 184 -11.39 -3.35 -5.81
CA ARG A 184 -12.76 -2.85 -6.01
C ARG A 184 -13.14 -1.86 -4.91
N LEU A 185 -12.84 -2.18 -3.65
CA LEU A 185 -13.06 -1.30 -2.50
C LEU A 185 -12.21 -0.03 -2.57
N ALA A 186 -10.92 -0.13 -2.90
CA ALA A 186 -10.01 1.01 -3.01
C ALA A 186 -10.38 1.96 -4.16
N THR A 187 -11.02 1.45 -5.22
CA THR A 187 -11.48 2.26 -6.36
C THR A 187 -12.77 3.03 -6.02
N SER A 188 -13.63 2.48 -5.17
CA SER A 188 -14.89 3.11 -4.75
C SER A 188 -15.16 2.88 -3.26
N PRO A 189 -14.38 3.52 -2.35
CA PRO A 189 -14.42 3.23 -0.91
C PRO A 189 -15.65 3.80 -0.19
N TRP A 190 -16.43 4.64 -0.88
CA TRP A 190 -17.75 5.13 -0.47
C TRP A 190 -18.86 4.67 -1.42
N GLY A 191 -18.59 3.66 -2.25
CA GLY A 191 -19.56 3.14 -3.21
C GLY A 191 -20.47 2.04 -2.63
N PRO A 192 -21.50 1.62 -3.40
CA PRO A 192 -22.45 0.60 -2.95
C PRO A 192 -21.82 -0.73 -2.54
N TYR A 193 -20.71 -1.11 -3.19
CA TYR A 193 -19.99 -2.34 -2.82
C TYR A 193 -19.32 -2.24 -1.44
N ALA A 194 -18.80 -1.06 -1.07
CA ALA A 194 -18.23 -0.85 0.25
C ALA A 194 -19.30 -0.82 1.34
N GLU A 195 -20.48 -0.26 1.05
CA GLU A 195 -21.65 -0.29 1.95
C GLU A 195 -22.14 -1.73 2.17
N SER A 196 -22.36 -2.48 1.09
CA SER A 196 -22.76 -3.89 1.18
C SER A 196 -21.76 -4.74 1.96
N ILE A 197 -20.45 -4.57 1.72
CA ILE A 197 -19.41 -5.28 2.47
C ILE A 197 -19.38 -4.88 3.95
N SER A 198 -19.67 -3.62 4.27
CA SER A 198 -19.81 -3.15 5.66
C SER A 198 -20.97 -3.86 6.36
N GLU A 199 -22.15 -3.92 5.72
CA GLU A 199 -23.34 -4.59 6.26
C GLU A 199 -23.11 -6.11 6.44
N LEU A 200 -22.47 -6.76 5.46
CA LEU A 200 -22.11 -8.17 5.55
C LEU A 200 -21.08 -8.43 6.66
N ALA A 201 -20.16 -7.50 6.90
CA ALA A 201 -19.19 -7.62 7.99
C ALA A 201 -19.86 -7.55 9.36
N ASP A 202 -20.85 -6.68 9.52
CA ASP A 202 -21.66 -6.61 10.74
C ASP A 202 -22.46 -7.90 10.94
N ALA A 203 -23.11 -8.40 9.87
CA ALA A 203 -23.86 -9.65 9.91
C ALA A 203 -22.97 -10.89 10.20
N ALA A 204 -21.73 -10.89 9.73
CA ALA A 204 -20.76 -11.96 9.94
C ALA A 204 -19.98 -11.86 11.26
N ASP A 205 -20.18 -10.78 12.04
CA ASP A 205 -19.37 -10.42 13.20
C ASP A 205 -17.86 -10.39 12.87
N ARG A 206 -17.49 -9.59 11.86
CA ARG A 206 -16.11 -9.44 11.34
C ARG A 206 -15.65 -7.98 11.33
N PRO A 207 -15.34 -7.39 12.49
CA PRO A 207 -14.92 -5.98 12.58
C PRO A 207 -13.63 -5.65 11.82
N ALA A 208 -12.79 -6.65 11.53
CA ALA A 208 -11.60 -6.53 10.70
C ALA A 208 -11.87 -5.85 9.34
N ILE A 209 -13.05 -6.09 8.76
CA ILE A 209 -13.42 -5.51 7.47
C ILE A 209 -13.59 -3.99 7.56
N HIS A 210 -14.10 -3.46 8.67
CA HIS A 210 -14.20 -2.01 8.89
C HIS A 210 -12.82 -1.35 8.92
N THR A 211 -11.84 -2.02 9.52
CA THR A 211 -10.44 -1.60 9.50
C THR A 211 -9.88 -1.57 8.07
N VAL A 212 -10.17 -2.60 7.26
CA VAL A 212 -9.78 -2.65 5.84
C VAL A 212 -10.45 -1.53 5.03
N LEU A 213 -11.75 -1.25 5.25
CA LEU A 213 -12.46 -0.14 4.62
C LEU A 213 -11.84 1.21 5.00
N ALA A 214 -11.46 1.39 6.27
CA ALA A 214 -10.73 2.58 6.72
C ALA A 214 -9.37 2.71 6.00
N TRP A 215 -8.64 1.61 5.81
CA TRP A 215 -7.41 1.60 5.01
C TRP A 215 -7.67 1.99 3.56
N CYS A 216 -8.72 1.47 2.91
CA CYS A 216 -9.08 1.85 1.54
C CYS A 216 -9.38 3.35 1.41
N ARG A 217 -10.09 3.94 2.37
CA ARG A 217 -10.40 5.38 2.40
C ARG A 217 -9.15 6.22 2.57
N ALA A 218 -8.28 5.86 3.52
CA ALA A 218 -7.00 6.55 3.74
C ALA A 218 -6.10 6.46 2.50
N TRP A 219 -6.00 5.29 1.90
CA TRP A 219 -5.27 5.07 0.66
C TRP A 219 -5.83 5.92 -0.49
N GLY A 220 -7.15 5.99 -0.65
CA GLY A 220 -7.82 6.85 -1.64
C GLY A 220 -7.46 8.33 -1.46
N HIS A 221 -7.52 8.84 -0.22
CA HIS A 221 -7.12 10.23 0.07
C HIS A 221 -5.66 10.53 -0.24
N ASP A 222 -4.75 9.61 0.07
CA ASP A 222 -3.33 9.77 -0.27
C ASP A 222 -3.12 9.81 -1.79
N ARG A 223 -3.89 9.00 -2.54
CA ARG A 223 -3.86 8.98 -4.02
C ARG A 223 -4.43 10.24 -4.63
N GLU A 224 -5.54 10.76 -4.12
CA GLU A 224 -6.12 12.03 -4.53
C GLU A 224 -5.11 13.17 -4.33
N ARG A 225 -4.45 13.20 -3.16
CA ARG A 225 -3.39 14.19 -2.85
C ARG A 225 -2.23 14.10 -3.82
N GLU A 226 -1.77 12.88 -4.15
CA GLU A 226 -0.70 12.66 -5.12
C GLU A 226 -1.12 13.08 -6.54
N GLN A 227 -2.34 12.76 -6.96
CA GLN A 227 -2.87 13.15 -8.27
C GLN A 227 -2.95 14.67 -8.40
N ILE A 228 -3.42 15.37 -7.36
CA ILE A 228 -3.44 16.83 -7.32
C ILE A 228 -2.01 17.38 -7.43
N ALA A 229 -1.05 16.82 -6.69
CA ALA A 229 0.35 17.24 -6.75
C ALA A 229 0.94 17.09 -8.16
N ARG A 230 0.75 15.93 -8.80
CA ARG A 230 1.15 15.66 -10.19
C ARG A 230 0.48 16.64 -11.16
N HIS A 231 -0.80 16.94 -10.96
CA HIS A 231 -1.53 17.90 -11.80
C HIS A 231 -0.98 19.32 -11.64
N VAL A 232 -0.69 19.75 -10.41
CA VAL A 232 -0.05 21.06 -10.15
C VAL A 232 1.34 21.11 -10.79
N GLN A 233 2.15 20.06 -10.61
CA GLN A 233 3.47 19.96 -11.22
C GLN A 233 3.38 20.07 -12.75
N HIS A 234 2.45 19.34 -13.36
CA HIS A 234 2.22 19.38 -14.80
C HIS A 234 1.86 20.79 -15.26
N LEU A 235 0.86 21.44 -14.64
CA LEU A 235 0.43 22.80 -14.98
C LEU A 235 1.55 23.84 -14.86
N VAL A 236 2.40 23.72 -13.83
CA VAL A 236 3.58 24.57 -13.71
C VAL A 236 4.55 24.31 -14.86
N ALA A 237 4.84 23.05 -15.18
CA ALA A 237 5.75 22.69 -16.27
C ALA A 237 5.25 23.19 -17.64
N VAL A 238 3.98 22.96 -17.96
CA VAL A 238 3.40 23.38 -19.25
C VAL A 238 3.16 24.88 -19.34
N SER A 239 3.23 25.64 -18.24
CA SER A 239 3.10 27.11 -18.27
C SER A 239 4.32 27.83 -18.87
N GLY A 240 5.48 27.16 -18.96
CA GLY A 240 6.70 27.73 -19.53
C GLY A 240 7.41 28.79 -18.67
N VAL A 241 6.89 29.14 -17.49
CA VAL A 241 7.51 30.13 -16.58
C VAL A 241 8.22 29.46 -15.40
N SER A 242 9.10 30.20 -14.74
CA SER A 242 9.73 29.72 -13.51
C SER A 242 8.71 29.54 -12.38
N GLN A 243 8.99 28.63 -11.44
CA GLN A 243 8.15 28.40 -10.26
C GLN A 243 7.89 29.70 -9.45
N ARG A 244 8.87 30.60 -9.37
CA ARG A 244 8.72 31.90 -8.68
C ARG A 244 7.71 32.81 -9.40
N GLN A 245 7.79 32.92 -10.72
CA GLN A 245 6.84 33.69 -11.53
C GLN A 245 5.43 33.08 -11.45
N PHE A 246 5.34 31.75 -11.51
CA PHE A 246 4.07 31.05 -11.37
C PHE A 246 3.44 31.29 -10.00
N ALA A 247 4.22 31.21 -8.92
CA ALA A 247 3.76 31.46 -7.56
C ALA A 247 3.21 32.88 -7.38
N ALA A 248 3.90 33.89 -7.93
CA ALA A 248 3.42 35.27 -7.94
C ALA A 248 2.09 35.41 -8.69
N ARG A 249 1.95 34.75 -9.85
CA ARG A 249 0.73 34.78 -10.69
C ARG A 249 -0.50 34.22 -9.98
N ILE A 250 -0.33 33.22 -9.11
CA ILE A 250 -1.42 32.62 -8.33
C ILE A 250 -1.58 33.22 -6.93
N GLY A 251 -0.73 34.17 -6.55
CA GLY A 251 -0.78 34.85 -5.26
C GLY A 251 -0.34 33.98 -4.07
N THR A 252 0.73 33.20 -4.23
CA THR A 252 1.32 32.39 -3.14
C THR A 252 2.85 32.51 -3.14
N SER A 253 3.49 32.02 -2.08
CA SER A 253 4.96 32.00 -2.00
C SER A 253 5.55 30.83 -2.81
N PRO A 254 6.80 30.93 -3.31
CA PRO A 254 7.48 29.82 -3.96
C PRO A 254 7.61 28.58 -3.05
N SER A 255 7.83 28.78 -1.75
CA SER A 255 7.90 27.69 -0.77
C SER A 255 6.58 26.93 -0.66
N ARG A 256 5.45 27.65 -0.61
CA ARG A 256 4.11 27.05 -0.53
C ARG A 256 3.71 26.37 -1.85
N LEU A 257 4.07 26.94 -3.00
CA LEU A 257 3.93 26.26 -4.29
C LEU A 257 4.74 24.96 -4.35
N SER A 258 5.95 24.97 -3.79
CA SER A 258 6.80 23.78 -3.69
C SER A 258 6.15 22.68 -2.83
N SER A 259 5.46 23.06 -1.74
CA SER A 259 4.69 22.10 -0.93
C SER A 259 3.52 21.47 -1.68
N TYR A 260 2.84 22.23 -2.56
CA TYR A 260 1.79 21.68 -3.44
C TYR A 260 2.36 20.72 -4.48
N ILE A 261 3.46 21.08 -5.13
CA ILE A 261 4.12 20.21 -6.14
C ILE A 261 4.59 18.90 -5.51
N ARG A 262 5.11 18.94 -4.28
CA ARG A 262 5.52 17.73 -3.54
C ARG A 262 4.34 16.94 -2.96
N GLY A 263 3.12 17.45 -3.02
CA GLY A 263 1.95 16.81 -2.40
C GLY A 263 1.95 16.81 -0.87
N SER A 264 2.89 17.51 -0.22
CA SER A 264 2.90 17.68 1.24
C SER A 264 1.74 18.52 1.77
N VAL A 265 1.12 19.32 0.90
CA VAL A 265 -0.09 20.09 1.20
C VAL A 265 -0.98 20.03 -0.04
N THR A 266 -2.28 19.80 0.13
CA THR A 266 -3.26 19.92 -0.95
C THR A 266 -3.71 21.39 -1.08
N PRO A 267 -3.64 22.03 -2.26
CA PRO A 267 -4.19 23.36 -2.44
C PRO A 267 -5.71 23.34 -2.24
N SER A 268 -6.28 24.44 -1.72
CA SER A 268 -7.74 24.58 -1.68
C SER A 268 -8.33 24.58 -3.09
N ALA A 269 -9.60 24.20 -3.23
CA ALA A 269 -10.30 24.17 -4.52
C ALA A 269 -10.19 25.52 -5.27
N ALA A 270 -10.36 26.63 -4.56
CA ALA A 270 -10.23 27.97 -5.13
C ALA A 270 -8.81 28.26 -5.67
N LEU A 271 -7.76 27.82 -4.96
CA LEU A 271 -6.38 27.97 -5.42
C LEU A 271 -6.08 27.04 -6.60
N PHE A 272 -6.59 25.80 -6.58
CA PHE A 272 -6.41 24.86 -7.68
C PHE A 272 -7.02 25.38 -8.99
N LEU A 273 -8.23 25.96 -8.94
CA LEU A 273 -8.84 26.64 -10.10
C LEU A 273 -7.98 27.82 -10.60
N ARG A 274 -7.35 28.55 -9.68
CA ARG A 274 -6.44 29.66 -10.04
C ARG A 274 -5.16 29.15 -10.71
N ILE A 275 -4.59 28.04 -10.23
CA ILE A 275 -3.45 27.35 -10.85
C ILE A 275 -3.80 26.95 -12.29
N GLN A 276 -4.96 26.33 -12.51
CA GLN A 276 -5.44 25.95 -13.85
C GLN A 276 -5.58 27.16 -14.79
N ARG A 277 -6.22 28.24 -14.32
CA ARG A 277 -6.39 29.47 -15.10
C ARG A 277 -5.05 30.14 -15.42
N ALA A 278 -4.14 30.22 -14.44
CA ALA A 278 -2.81 30.79 -14.62
C ALA A 278 -1.98 30.01 -15.64
N SER A 279 -2.00 28.67 -15.56
CA SER A 279 -1.32 27.81 -16.55
C SER A 279 -1.82 28.07 -17.96
N ARG A 280 -3.15 28.07 -18.18
CA ARG A 280 -3.73 28.34 -19.50
C ARG A 280 -3.38 29.74 -20.02
N ALA A 281 -3.44 30.75 -19.16
CA ALA A 281 -3.12 32.13 -19.54
C ALA A 281 -1.64 32.35 -19.87
N LEU A 282 -0.74 31.54 -19.31
CA LEU A 282 0.71 31.62 -19.58
C LEU A 282 1.12 30.81 -20.83
N GLN A 283 0.32 29.81 -21.21
CA GLN A 283 0.49 29.05 -22.45
C GLN A 283 0.10 29.86 -23.71
N VAL A 284 -0.65 30.95 -23.56
CA VAL A 284 -1.12 31.81 -24.65
C VAL A 284 -0.46 33.20 -24.50
N PRO A 285 0.35 33.76 -25.43
CA PRO A 285 0.69 33.31 -26.79
C PRO A 285 2.20 33.37 -27.19
N ALA A 286 2.76 32.24 -27.63
CA ALA A 286 3.77 32.20 -28.71
C ALA A 286 3.12 31.91 -30.09
N ALA A 287 1.86 31.48 -30.13
CA ALA A 287 1.12 31.13 -31.34
C ALA A 287 0.30 32.29 -31.96
N ALA A 288 0.15 33.43 -31.27
CA ALA A 288 -0.57 34.60 -31.79
C ALA A 288 0.34 35.66 -32.45
N ALA A 289 1.64 35.39 -32.57
CA ALA A 289 2.54 36.17 -33.40
C ALA A 289 2.33 35.75 -34.88
N GLY A 290 1.22 36.19 -35.47
CA GLY A 290 1.03 36.13 -36.92
C GLY A 290 2.11 36.93 -37.64
N PRO A 291 2.45 36.58 -38.90
CA PRO A 291 3.48 37.29 -39.65
C PRO A 291 3.09 38.77 -39.79
N ALA A 292 4.02 39.66 -39.45
CA ALA A 292 3.84 41.10 -39.56
C ALA A 292 3.46 41.48 -41.00
N PRO A 293 2.53 42.44 -41.20
CA PRO A 293 2.18 42.89 -42.53
C PRO A 293 3.41 43.53 -43.18
N SER A 294 3.86 42.95 -44.28
CA SER A 294 4.89 43.51 -45.14
C SER A 294 4.42 44.85 -45.68
N SER A 295 5.01 45.92 -45.16
CA SER A 295 4.95 47.26 -45.73
C SER A 295 5.63 47.25 -47.10
N GLN A 296 4.85 47.12 -48.17
CA GLN A 296 5.27 47.55 -49.50
C GLN A 296 4.85 49.01 -49.66
N GLY A 297 5.85 49.90 -49.64
CA GLY A 297 5.73 51.29 -50.01
C GLY A 297 6.96 51.69 -50.82
N ALA A 298 6.68 52.37 -51.94
CA ALA A 298 7.56 53.00 -52.94
C ALA A 298 8.22 52.08 -53.98
#